data_AF-A0A8S7EKA3-F1
#
_entry.id   AF-A0A8S7EKA3-F1
#
_cell.length_a   1.000
_cell.length_b   1.000
_cell.length_c   1.000
_cell.angle_alpha   90.00
_cell.angle_beta   90.00
_cell.angle_gamma   90.00
#
_symmetry.space_group_name_H-M   'P 1'
#
loop_
_entity.id
_entity.type
_entity.pdbx_description
1 polymer ?
#
loop_
_entity_poly.entity_id
_entity_poly.type
_entity_poly.pdbx_seq_one_letter_code
_entity_poly.pdbx_strand_id
1 'polypeptide(L)'
;MSIKKLANGKFCVDVRPAGSEGKRFRRRFDTRGEAVLYERHVLQHYHDKDWVDKPTERRSLRELLDCWWLYHGKNHPYGAMERVRISAVISDLESINVTRSDQLTRKNIINYRLLLLNRGIKQSTVNRYCAMMSGFFTKLIDAEEYSGANPFHNVKKLNIKQPEMAYLYHEDIPRLLELLSGDELKAVLLCLATGGRWSEVANIKGEHVISGKVIFMETKNGKRRVIPISSELECMIKTKATGRLIYPSYAAVRAAIRKVRPDLPEGQSIHVLRHTFATHFMINGGNIITLQRILGHSTIQQTMTYAHFAPDYLQDAVRFNPVAELSRYCP
;
A
#
# COMPACT_ATOMS: atom_id res chain seq x y z
N MET A 1 46.53 24.35 -7.94
CA MET A 1 46.15 23.12 -7.20
C MET A 1 45.98 23.44 -5.73
N SER A 2 44.82 23.12 -5.19
CA SER A 2 44.40 23.37 -3.80
C SER A 2 44.94 22.33 -2.82
N ILE A 3 45.53 21.22 -3.29
CA ILE A 3 46.22 20.22 -2.46
C ILE A 3 47.72 20.22 -2.76
N LYS A 4 48.56 20.33 -1.73
CA LYS A 4 50.03 20.31 -1.82
C LYS A 4 50.62 19.27 -0.87
N LYS A 5 51.59 18.47 -1.35
CA LYS A 5 52.38 17.58 -0.48
C LYS A 5 53.46 18.40 0.24
N LEU A 6 53.60 18.19 1.54
CA LEU A 6 54.58 18.85 2.39
C LEU A 6 55.85 18.01 2.51
N ALA A 7 56.97 18.64 2.87
CA ALA A 7 58.27 17.99 3.04
C ALA A 7 58.26 16.87 4.09
N ASN A 8 57.35 16.94 5.06
CA ASN A 8 57.15 15.92 6.10
C ASN A 8 56.20 14.77 5.68
N GLY A 9 55.92 14.61 4.38
CA GLY A 9 55.08 13.55 3.83
C GLY A 9 53.57 13.78 3.91
N LYS A 10 53.11 14.75 4.70
CA LYS A 10 51.68 15.10 4.85
C LYS A 10 51.14 15.89 3.66
N PHE A 11 49.81 15.99 3.53
CA PHE A 11 49.12 16.74 2.48
C PHE A 11 48.40 17.95 3.08
N CYS A 12 48.51 19.13 2.46
CA CYS A 12 47.83 20.35 2.86
C CYS A 12 46.77 20.72 1.83
N VAL A 13 45.52 20.81 2.25
CA VAL A 13 44.42 21.42 1.49
C VAL A 13 44.41 22.91 1.80
N ASP A 14 44.29 23.75 0.78
CA ASP A 14 44.20 25.20 0.83
C ASP A 14 43.24 25.67 -0.27
N VAL A 15 41.97 25.84 0.08
CA VAL A 15 40.89 26.15 -0.86
C VAL A 15 40.13 27.41 -0.44
N ARG A 16 39.76 28.22 -1.43
CA ARG A 16 38.87 29.38 -1.29
C ARG A 16 37.68 29.21 -2.24
N PRO A 17 36.54 28.65 -1.78
CA PRO A 17 35.40 28.36 -2.66
C PRO A 17 34.80 29.60 -3.33
N ALA A 18 34.88 30.78 -2.70
CA ALA A 18 34.38 32.05 -3.23
C ALA A 18 35.45 32.95 -3.88
N GLY A 19 36.57 32.39 -4.35
CA GLY A 19 37.62 33.14 -5.04
C GLY A 19 38.67 33.77 -4.10
N SER A 20 39.51 34.68 -4.63
CA SER A 20 40.71 35.20 -3.95
C SER A 20 40.43 35.92 -2.62
N GLU A 21 39.30 36.65 -2.56
CA GLU A 21 38.81 37.38 -1.38
C GLU A 21 37.92 36.51 -0.47
N GLY A 22 37.63 35.26 -0.87
CA GLY A 22 36.74 34.35 -0.15
C GLY A 22 37.34 33.72 1.10
N LYS A 23 36.46 33.18 1.96
CA LYS A 23 36.85 32.46 3.19
C LYS A 23 37.82 31.31 2.85
N ARG A 24 39.00 31.34 3.46
CA ARG A 24 40.09 30.37 3.22
C ARG A 24 39.97 29.19 4.17
N PHE A 25 39.88 27.98 3.62
CA PHE A 25 39.90 26.72 4.36
C PHE A 25 41.24 26.03 4.15
N ARG A 26 42.00 25.87 5.24
CA ARG A 26 43.34 25.27 5.21
C ARG A 26 43.48 24.20 6.28
N ARG A 27 43.78 22.96 5.88
CA ARG A 27 43.94 21.82 6.80
C ARG A 27 44.97 20.82 6.28
N ARG A 28 45.63 20.10 7.20
CA ARG A 28 46.65 19.07 6.90
C ARG A 28 46.10 17.67 7.17
N PHE A 29 46.50 16.71 6.34
CA PHE A 29 46.08 15.31 6.36
C PHE A 29 47.27 14.38 6.16
N ASP A 30 47.17 13.16 6.65
CA ASP A 30 48.27 12.18 6.55
C ASP A 30 48.26 11.48 5.18
N THR A 31 47.10 11.38 4.54
CA THR A 31 46.97 10.77 3.20
C THR A 31 46.44 11.75 2.15
N ARG A 32 46.74 11.48 0.87
CA ARG A 32 46.20 12.24 -0.26
C ARG A 32 44.69 12.04 -0.40
N GLY A 33 44.18 10.85 -0.07
CA GLY A 33 42.75 10.52 -0.16
C GLY A 33 41.89 11.38 0.77
N GLU A 34 42.30 11.50 2.03
CA GLU A 34 41.63 12.38 3.02
C GLU A 34 41.63 13.84 2.60
N ALA A 35 42.75 14.33 2.04
CA ALA A 35 42.85 15.69 1.54
C ALA A 35 41.86 15.96 0.39
N VAL A 36 41.69 15.00 -0.54
CA VAL A 36 40.73 15.11 -1.66
C VAL A 36 39.28 15.06 -1.16
N LEU A 37 38.97 14.20 -0.19
CA LEU A 37 37.63 14.12 0.40
C LEU A 37 37.25 15.42 1.11
N TYR A 38 38.17 16.00 1.88
CA TYR A 38 37.93 17.26 2.58
C TYR A 38 37.75 18.43 1.60
N GLU A 39 38.58 18.52 0.56
CA GLU A 39 38.43 19.52 -0.50
C GLU A 39 37.05 19.44 -1.17
N ARG A 40 36.62 18.24 -1.57
CA ARG A 40 35.29 18.02 -2.16
C ARG A 40 34.16 18.39 -1.19
N HIS A 41 34.28 17.98 0.07
CA HIS A 41 33.30 18.34 1.10
C HIS A 41 33.16 19.86 1.24
N VAL A 42 34.28 20.59 1.34
CA VAL A 42 34.28 22.05 1.46
C VAL A 42 33.66 22.71 0.22
N LEU A 43 33.98 22.24 -0.99
CA LEU A 43 33.40 22.79 -2.23
C LEU A 43 31.90 22.51 -2.37
N GLN A 44 31.43 21.33 -1.93
CA GLN A 44 30.02 20.96 -1.97
C GLN A 44 29.18 21.69 -0.91
N HIS A 45 29.68 21.79 0.31
CA HIS A 45 28.91 22.30 1.45
C HIS A 45 29.19 23.79 1.75
N TYR A 46 29.98 24.50 0.95
CA TYR A 46 30.27 25.92 1.18
C TYR A 46 29.02 26.80 1.10
N HIS A 47 28.10 26.47 0.19
CA HIS A 47 26.82 27.15 0.04
C HIS A 47 25.72 26.57 0.93
N ASP A 48 25.93 25.38 1.48
CA ASP A 48 25.04 24.78 2.47
C ASP A 48 25.31 25.42 3.83
N LYS A 49 24.46 26.37 4.21
CA LYS A 49 24.53 27.01 5.52
C LYS A 49 23.94 26.08 6.59
N ASP A 50 24.55 24.91 6.78
CA ASP A 50 24.14 23.90 7.77
C ASP A 50 24.18 24.40 9.22
N TRP A 51 24.83 25.55 9.47
CA TRP A 51 24.93 26.21 10.78
C TRP A 51 23.90 27.33 10.98
N VAL A 52 23.13 27.68 9.95
CA VAL A 52 22.00 28.61 10.09
C VAL A 52 20.77 27.74 10.26
N ASP A 53 20.20 27.73 11.47
CA ASP A 53 18.91 27.12 11.71
C ASP A 53 17.95 27.63 10.62
N LYS A 54 17.46 26.72 9.77
CA LYS A 54 16.40 27.07 8.83
C LYS A 54 15.26 27.67 9.68
N PRO A 55 14.72 28.84 9.28
CA PRO A 55 13.68 29.49 10.07
C PRO A 55 12.59 28.46 10.35
N THR A 56 12.22 28.32 11.63
CA THR A 56 11.23 27.33 12.03
C THR A 56 10.01 27.50 11.16
N GLU A 57 9.55 26.43 10.53
CA GLU A 57 8.36 26.45 9.70
C GLU A 57 7.14 26.69 10.61
N ARG A 58 6.45 27.82 10.39
CA ARG A 58 5.39 28.33 11.27
C ARG A 58 4.06 28.52 10.54
N ARG A 59 3.99 28.17 9.25
CA ARG A 59 2.74 28.24 8.47
C ARG A 59 1.65 27.39 9.11
N SER A 60 0.42 27.82 8.92
CA SER A 60 -0.75 27.10 9.39
C SER A 60 -0.92 25.78 8.63
N LEU A 61 -1.55 24.79 9.25
CA LEU A 61 -1.83 23.51 8.59
C LEU A 61 -2.79 23.70 7.39
N ARG A 62 -3.67 24.70 7.45
CA ARG A 62 -4.59 25.07 6.37
C ARG A 62 -3.85 25.64 5.17
N GLU A 63 -2.90 26.55 5.38
CA GLU A 63 -2.03 27.06 4.31
C GLU A 63 -1.23 25.92 3.66
N LEU A 64 -0.66 25.03 4.47
CA LEU A 64 0.05 23.86 3.96
C LEU A 64 -0.87 22.90 3.17
N LEU A 65 -2.13 22.77 3.56
CA LEU A 65 -3.13 22.02 2.78
C LEU A 65 -3.39 22.64 1.42
N ASP A 66 -3.42 23.97 1.32
CA ASP A 66 -3.61 24.66 0.05
C ASP A 66 -2.38 24.54 -0.84
N CYS A 67 -1.17 24.65 -0.30
CA CYS A 67 0.08 24.32 -1.02
C CYS A 67 0.03 22.87 -1.53
N TRP A 68 -0.30 21.91 -0.67
CA TRP A 68 -0.38 20.50 -1.07
C TRP A 68 -1.39 20.28 -2.20
N TRP A 69 -2.54 20.96 -2.14
CA TRP A 69 -3.55 20.89 -3.20
C TRP A 69 -3.01 21.43 -4.53
N LEU A 70 -2.31 22.58 -4.49
CA LEU A 70 -1.76 23.25 -5.68
C LEU A 70 -0.69 22.42 -6.38
N TYR A 71 0.23 21.83 -5.62
CA TYR A 71 1.41 21.14 -6.17
C TYR A 71 1.21 19.63 -6.36
N HIS A 72 0.30 19.01 -5.61
CA HIS A 72 0.09 17.55 -5.67
C HIS A 72 -1.38 17.18 -5.85
N GLY A 73 -2.25 17.61 -4.95
CA GLY A 73 -3.63 17.13 -4.84
C GLY A 73 -4.45 17.26 -6.13
N LYS A 74 -4.40 18.41 -6.81
CA LYS A 74 -5.19 18.66 -8.02
C LYS A 74 -4.87 17.70 -9.19
N ASN A 75 -3.63 17.21 -9.24
CA ASN A 75 -3.15 16.32 -10.30
C ASN A 75 -3.25 14.83 -9.92
N HIS A 76 -3.62 14.54 -8.66
CA HIS A 76 -3.75 13.18 -8.19
C HIS A 76 -5.19 12.67 -8.38
N PRO A 77 -5.42 11.48 -8.98
CA PRO A 77 -6.79 11.01 -9.26
C PRO A 77 -7.69 10.82 -8.03
N TYR A 78 -7.12 10.79 -6.82
CA TYR A 78 -7.89 10.75 -5.57
C TYR A 78 -7.66 11.98 -4.69
N GLY A 79 -7.02 13.02 -5.21
CA GLY A 79 -6.60 14.17 -4.41
C GLY A 79 -7.77 14.92 -3.78
N ALA A 80 -8.91 15.02 -4.47
CA ALA A 80 -10.10 15.70 -3.91
C ALA A 80 -10.61 14.99 -2.64
N MET A 81 -10.76 13.67 -2.70
CA MET A 81 -11.16 12.85 -1.55
C MET A 81 -10.10 12.89 -0.44
N GLU A 82 -8.82 12.88 -0.80
CA GLU A 82 -7.72 12.96 0.14
C GLU A 82 -7.66 14.34 0.82
N ARG A 83 -7.90 15.44 0.10
CA ARG A 83 -8.00 16.80 0.66
C ARG A 83 -9.11 16.90 1.71
N VAL A 84 -10.28 16.31 1.46
CA VAL A 84 -11.39 16.26 2.43
C VAL A 84 -10.95 15.55 3.72
N ARG A 85 -10.25 14.41 3.58
CA ARG A 85 -9.77 13.65 4.74
C ARG A 85 -8.66 14.39 5.50
N ILE A 86 -7.69 14.98 4.81
CA ILE A 86 -6.64 15.80 5.45
C ILE A 86 -7.27 17.00 6.16
N SER A 87 -8.23 17.68 5.52
CA SER A 87 -8.98 18.77 6.13
C SER A 87 -9.68 18.34 7.43
N ALA A 88 -10.28 17.16 7.47
CA ALA A 88 -10.89 16.62 8.69
C ALA A 88 -9.85 16.35 9.79
N VAL A 89 -8.67 15.81 9.43
CA VAL A 89 -7.56 15.64 10.39
C VAL A 89 -7.07 16.99 10.92
N ILE A 90 -6.98 18.01 10.07
CA ILE A 90 -6.60 19.37 10.48
C ILE A 90 -7.65 19.94 11.44
N SER A 91 -8.95 19.80 11.15
CA SER A 91 -10.01 20.24 12.07
C SER A 91 -9.92 19.57 13.44
N ASP A 92 -9.57 18.28 13.49
CA ASP A 92 -9.35 17.56 14.74
C ASP A 92 -8.13 18.09 15.51
N LEU A 93 -7.05 18.42 14.81
CA LEU A 93 -5.85 19.05 15.41
C LEU A 93 -6.15 20.46 15.93
N GLU A 94 -6.93 21.25 15.18
CA GLU A 94 -7.39 22.57 15.61
C GLU A 94 -8.21 22.48 16.90
N SER A 95 -9.04 21.44 17.07
CA SER A 95 -9.83 21.22 18.29
C SER A 95 -8.99 20.98 19.56
N ILE A 96 -7.71 20.62 19.40
CA ILE A 96 -6.75 20.50 20.50
C ILE A 96 -5.70 21.62 20.48
N ASN A 97 -6.04 22.76 19.86
CA ASN A 97 -5.22 23.96 19.74
C ASN A 97 -3.90 23.75 18.97
N VAL A 98 -3.89 22.85 17.99
CA VAL A 98 -2.76 22.62 17.09
C VAL A 98 -3.13 23.13 15.69
N THR A 99 -2.74 24.36 15.39
CA THR A 99 -3.10 25.06 14.14
C THR A 99 -1.90 25.24 13.21
N ARG A 100 -0.68 25.18 13.74
CA ARG A 100 0.57 25.39 12.99
C ARG A 100 1.43 24.15 12.93
N SER A 101 2.30 24.10 11.92
CA SER A 101 3.19 22.95 11.71
C SER A 101 4.23 22.75 12.81
N ASP A 102 4.79 23.82 13.40
CA ASP A 102 5.72 23.74 14.53
C ASP A 102 5.09 23.18 15.82
N GLN A 103 3.75 23.22 15.92
CA GLN A 103 3.02 22.66 17.05
C GLN A 103 2.80 21.15 16.93
N LEU A 104 3.14 20.51 15.80
CA LEU A 104 3.03 19.05 15.59
C LEU A 104 4.15 18.27 16.31
N THR A 105 4.27 18.50 17.61
CA THR A 105 5.19 17.75 18.47
C THR A 105 4.71 16.31 18.67
N ARG A 106 5.62 15.42 19.09
CA ARG A 106 5.24 14.03 19.45
C ARG A 106 4.11 13.97 20.47
N LYS A 107 4.11 14.88 21.45
CA LYS A 107 3.05 14.98 22.47
C LYS A 107 1.70 15.31 21.83
N ASN A 108 1.65 16.28 20.93
CA ASN A 108 0.41 16.69 20.27
C ASN A 108 -0.12 15.63 19.30
N ILE A 109 0.77 14.88 18.62
CA ILE A 109 0.35 13.72 17.82
C ILE A 109 -0.22 12.60 18.69
N ILE A 110 0.32 12.38 19.90
CA ILE A 110 -0.26 11.43 20.87
C ILE A 110 -1.63 11.93 21.33
N ASN A 111 -1.77 13.22 21.67
CA ASN A 111 -3.05 13.82 22.07
C ASN A 111 -4.11 13.68 20.97
N TYR A 112 -3.73 13.91 19.70
CA TYR A 112 -4.59 13.68 18.56
C TYR A 112 -5.05 12.21 18.46
N ARG A 113 -4.14 11.25 18.66
CA ARG A 113 -4.51 9.82 18.70
C ARG A 113 -5.48 9.51 19.83
N LEU A 114 -5.25 10.06 21.03
CA LEU A 114 -6.13 9.88 22.18
C LEU A 114 -7.52 10.47 21.93
N LEU A 115 -7.61 11.66 21.31
CA LEU A 115 -8.87 12.26 20.88
C LEU A 115 -9.68 11.30 20.01
N LEU A 116 -9.05 10.71 18.99
CA LEU A 116 -9.73 9.76 18.10
C LEU A 116 -10.17 8.49 18.83
N LEU A 117 -9.30 7.93 19.68
CA LEU A 117 -9.62 6.73 20.45
C LEU A 117 -10.77 6.97 21.42
N ASN A 118 -10.81 8.13 22.08
CA ASN A 118 -11.91 8.53 22.97
C ASN A 118 -13.23 8.72 22.23
N ARG A 119 -13.18 9.09 20.94
CA ARG A 119 -14.35 9.10 20.04
C ARG A 119 -14.75 7.71 19.53
N GLY A 120 -14.10 6.65 19.98
CA GLY A 120 -14.37 5.27 19.57
C GLY A 120 -13.81 4.90 18.18
N ILE A 121 -12.92 5.71 17.61
CA ILE A 121 -12.33 5.42 16.31
C ILE A 121 -11.36 4.23 16.41
N LYS A 122 -11.53 3.24 15.52
CA LYS A 122 -10.69 2.03 15.47
C LYS A 122 -9.20 2.39 15.30
N GLN A 123 -8.32 1.69 16.00
CA GLN A 123 -6.86 1.90 15.95
C GLN A 123 -6.29 1.80 14.53
N SER A 124 -6.86 0.94 13.68
CA SER A 124 -6.51 0.84 12.26
C SER A 124 -6.82 2.11 11.47
N THR A 125 -7.94 2.77 11.76
CA THR A 125 -8.30 4.07 11.18
C THR A 125 -7.36 5.17 11.67
N VAL A 126 -7.02 5.19 12.96
CA VAL A 126 -6.04 6.13 13.52
C VAL A 126 -4.68 5.99 12.82
N ASN A 127 -4.18 4.76 12.66
CA ASN A 127 -2.94 4.50 11.93
C ASN A 127 -3.02 4.97 10.46
N ARG A 128 -4.18 4.85 9.80
CA ARG A 128 -4.39 5.34 8.43
C ARG A 128 -4.34 6.87 8.37
N TYR A 129 -4.91 7.59 9.34
CA TYR A 129 -4.82 9.05 9.40
C TYR A 129 -3.38 9.52 9.64
N CYS A 130 -2.64 8.89 10.54
CA CYS A 130 -1.21 9.22 10.73
C CYS A 130 -0.39 8.94 9.47
N ALA A 131 -0.65 7.83 8.76
CA ALA A 131 0.04 7.50 7.51
C ALA A 131 -0.30 8.51 6.39
N MET A 132 -1.56 8.94 6.31
CA MET A 132 -2.00 9.96 5.36
C MET A 132 -1.32 11.31 5.64
N MET A 133 -1.28 11.74 6.91
CA MET A 133 -0.56 12.96 7.29
C MET A 133 0.94 12.85 7.01
N SER A 134 1.55 11.67 7.21
CA SER A 134 2.93 11.43 6.79
C SER A 134 3.11 11.64 5.29
N GLY A 135 2.24 11.06 4.45
CA GLY A 135 2.26 11.28 3.00
C GLY A 135 2.04 12.74 2.60
N PHE A 136 1.14 13.44 3.28
CA PHE A 136 0.89 14.88 3.10
C PHE A 136 2.17 15.70 3.29
N PHE A 137 2.88 15.52 4.41
CA PHE A 137 4.15 16.22 4.65
C PHE A 137 5.26 15.79 3.71
N THR A 138 5.37 14.50 3.36
CA THR A 138 6.33 14.04 2.35
C THR A 138 6.12 14.77 1.02
N LYS A 139 4.87 14.94 0.57
CA LYS A 139 4.59 15.64 -0.69
C LYS A 139 4.86 17.14 -0.66
N LEU A 140 4.72 17.78 0.49
CA LEU A 140 5.14 19.17 0.65
C LEU A 140 6.66 19.31 0.65
N ILE A 141 7.37 18.39 1.30
CA ILE A 141 8.85 18.36 1.30
C ILE A 141 9.38 18.10 -0.12
N ASP A 142 8.81 17.11 -0.82
CA ASP A 142 9.17 16.78 -2.22
C ASP A 142 8.96 17.99 -3.16
N ALA A 143 8.00 18.86 -2.85
CA ALA A 143 7.70 20.07 -3.62
C ALA A 143 8.49 21.31 -3.14
N GLU A 144 9.41 21.16 -2.18
CA GLU A 144 10.15 22.24 -1.53
C GLU A 144 9.26 23.28 -0.80
N GLU A 145 7.99 22.92 -0.59
CA GLU A 145 6.96 23.73 0.07
C GLU A 145 6.90 23.46 1.58
N TYR A 146 7.83 22.69 2.15
CA TYR A 146 7.97 22.51 3.59
C TYR A 146 9.42 22.24 3.94
N SER A 147 10.01 23.12 4.77
CA SER A 147 11.44 23.08 5.11
C SER A 147 11.76 22.25 6.36
N GLY A 148 10.74 21.88 7.15
CA GLY A 148 10.88 21.09 8.36
C GLY A 148 11.00 19.57 8.11
N ALA A 149 11.33 18.82 9.16
CA ALA A 149 11.25 17.37 9.13
C ALA A 149 9.79 16.90 9.20
N ASN A 150 9.45 15.79 8.53
CA ASN A 150 8.10 15.23 8.55
C ASN A 150 7.69 14.82 9.99
N PRO A 151 6.67 15.46 10.59
CA PRO A 151 6.26 15.21 11.98
C PRO A 151 5.72 13.79 12.23
N PHE A 152 5.23 13.13 11.17
CA PHE A 152 4.55 11.83 11.25
C PHE A 152 5.43 10.64 10.83
N HIS A 153 6.63 10.87 10.29
CA HIS A 153 7.49 9.81 9.75
C HIS A 153 7.84 8.73 10.79
N ASN A 154 8.17 9.13 12.01
CA ASN A 154 8.61 8.22 13.08
C ASN A 154 7.52 7.94 14.14
N VAL A 155 6.25 8.14 13.79
CA VAL A 155 5.13 7.84 14.69
C VAL A 155 4.89 6.33 14.71
N LYS A 156 5.20 5.68 15.85
CA LYS A 156 4.94 4.25 16.03
C LYS A 156 3.45 3.95 15.85
N LYS A 157 3.16 3.00 14.96
CA LYS A 157 1.80 2.49 14.70
C LYS A 157 1.21 1.88 15.98
N LEU A 158 -0.08 2.09 16.22
CA LEU A 158 -0.83 1.35 17.22
C LEU A 158 -0.83 -0.14 16.86
N ASN A 159 -0.65 -1.00 17.86
CA ASN A 159 -0.65 -2.44 17.68
C ASN A 159 -2.08 -2.95 17.45
N ILE A 160 -2.33 -3.51 16.28
CA ILE A 160 -3.64 -4.04 15.88
C ILE A 160 -3.51 -5.54 15.79
N LYS A 161 -4.27 -6.27 16.62
CA LYS A 161 -4.48 -7.70 16.39
C LYS A 161 -5.13 -7.88 15.02
N GLN A 162 -4.52 -8.66 14.14
CA GLN A 162 -5.15 -8.96 12.86
C GLN A 162 -6.39 -9.82 13.16
N PRO A 163 -7.59 -9.40 12.72
CA PRO A 163 -8.76 -10.25 12.86
C PRO A 163 -8.57 -11.50 12.01
N GLU A 164 -9.07 -12.65 12.49
CA GLU A 164 -9.12 -13.86 11.67
C GLU A 164 -9.89 -13.57 10.37
N MET A 165 -9.40 -14.13 9.29
CA MET A 165 -9.99 -13.93 7.97
C MET A 165 -11.29 -14.72 7.88
N ALA A 166 -12.40 -14.01 7.70
CA ALA A 166 -13.66 -14.68 7.49
C ALA A 166 -13.84 -15.07 6.01
N TYR A 167 -14.38 -16.27 5.80
CA TYR A 167 -14.73 -16.84 4.50
C TYR A 167 -16.00 -17.69 4.65
N LEU A 168 -16.67 -18.00 3.54
CA LEU A 168 -17.85 -18.86 3.51
C LEU A 168 -17.44 -20.33 3.51
N TYR A 169 -18.05 -21.14 4.36
CA TYR A 169 -17.83 -22.58 4.39
C TYR A 169 -18.51 -23.27 3.20
N HIS A 170 -18.20 -24.55 3.01
CA HIS A 170 -18.73 -25.31 1.87
C HIS A 170 -20.27 -25.36 1.87
N GLU A 171 -20.90 -25.44 3.05
CA GLU A 171 -22.36 -25.41 3.21
C GLU A 171 -23.00 -24.02 3.06
N ASP A 172 -22.23 -22.95 3.27
CA ASP A 172 -22.72 -21.57 3.13
C ASP A 172 -22.93 -21.20 1.66
N ILE A 173 -22.10 -21.75 0.77
CA ILE A 173 -22.07 -21.38 -0.65
C ILE A 173 -23.40 -21.73 -1.33
N PRO A 174 -23.92 -22.97 -1.28
CA PRO A 174 -25.21 -23.31 -1.89
C PRO A 174 -26.36 -22.45 -1.34
N ARG A 175 -26.44 -22.29 -0.01
CA ARG A 175 -27.45 -21.46 0.66
C ARG A 175 -27.42 -20.01 0.18
N LEU A 176 -26.22 -19.45 -0.03
CA LEU A 176 -26.07 -18.09 -0.58
C LEU A 176 -26.57 -18.02 -2.02
N LEU A 177 -26.21 -18.99 -2.86
CA LEU A 177 -26.60 -19.00 -4.27
C LEU A 177 -28.12 -19.13 -4.44
N GLU A 178 -28.79 -19.90 -3.59
CA GLU A 178 -30.26 -20.05 -3.58
C GLU A 178 -31.01 -18.75 -3.23
N LEU A 179 -30.39 -17.85 -2.46
CA LEU A 179 -30.99 -16.57 -2.07
C LEU A 179 -30.88 -15.49 -3.16
N LEU A 180 -30.14 -15.76 -4.24
CA LEU A 180 -29.81 -14.79 -5.27
C LEU A 180 -30.38 -15.21 -6.62
N SER A 181 -30.69 -14.23 -7.45
CA SER A 181 -31.13 -14.43 -8.83
C SER A 181 -30.54 -13.35 -9.72
N GLY A 182 -30.77 -13.45 -11.04
CA GLY A 182 -30.38 -12.41 -11.99
C GLY A 182 -28.91 -12.03 -11.93
N ASP A 183 -28.63 -10.73 -11.88
CA ASP A 183 -27.28 -10.19 -11.95
C ASP A 183 -26.50 -10.35 -10.63
N GLU A 184 -27.19 -10.38 -9.49
CA GLU A 184 -26.59 -10.68 -8.19
C GLU A 184 -26.00 -12.10 -8.17
N LEU A 185 -26.75 -13.09 -8.66
CA LEU A 185 -26.29 -14.48 -8.74
C LEU A 185 -25.07 -14.59 -9.66
N LYS A 186 -25.15 -14.01 -10.86
CA LYS A 186 -24.04 -13.98 -11.82
C LYS A 186 -22.78 -13.34 -11.23
N ALA A 187 -22.93 -12.22 -10.52
CA ALA A 187 -21.83 -11.53 -9.88
C ALA A 187 -21.17 -12.38 -8.78
N VAL A 188 -21.97 -13.05 -7.94
CA VAL A 188 -21.45 -13.91 -6.88
C VAL A 188 -20.74 -15.14 -7.44
N LEU A 189 -21.31 -15.81 -8.44
CA LEU A 189 -20.66 -16.92 -9.13
C LEU A 189 -19.32 -16.50 -9.75
N LEU A 190 -19.29 -15.35 -10.42
CA LEU A 190 -18.05 -14.84 -10.99
C LEU A 190 -17.00 -14.49 -9.92
N CYS A 191 -17.41 -13.93 -8.78
CA CYS A 191 -16.51 -13.71 -7.64
C CYS A 191 -15.93 -15.04 -7.11
N LEU A 192 -16.79 -16.04 -6.91
CA LEU A 192 -16.41 -17.34 -6.36
C LEU A 192 -15.58 -18.19 -7.35
N ALA A 193 -15.70 -17.96 -8.66
CA ALA A 193 -14.93 -18.67 -9.68
C ALA A 193 -13.55 -18.04 -9.96
N THR A 194 -13.41 -16.73 -9.73
CA THR A 194 -12.21 -15.99 -10.18
C THR A 194 -11.45 -15.28 -9.05
N GLY A 195 -12.03 -15.16 -7.87
CA GLY A 195 -11.51 -14.29 -6.81
C GLY A 195 -11.48 -12.81 -7.20
N GLY A 196 -12.27 -12.38 -8.20
CA GLY A 196 -12.34 -10.99 -8.65
C GLY A 196 -12.73 -10.03 -7.53
N ARG A 197 -12.23 -8.78 -7.55
CA ARG A 197 -12.73 -7.75 -6.64
C ARG A 197 -14.16 -7.37 -7.05
N TRP A 198 -15.01 -7.06 -6.08
CA TRP A 198 -16.41 -6.69 -6.37
C TRP A 198 -16.53 -5.59 -7.42
N SER A 199 -15.74 -4.52 -7.32
CA SER A 199 -15.78 -3.43 -8.29
C SER A 199 -15.34 -3.86 -9.69
N GLU A 200 -14.44 -4.84 -9.81
CA GLU A 200 -14.01 -5.37 -11.12
C GLU A 200 -15.13 -6.25 -11.70
N VAL A 201 -15.73 -7.11 -10.88
CA VAL A 201 -16.83 -8.01 -11.27
C VAL A 201 -18.10 -7.24 -11.61
N ALA A 202 -18.55 -6.33 -10.73
CA ALA A 202 -19.76 -5.55 -10.94
C ALA A 202 -19.68 -4.62 -12.16
N ASN A 203 -18.47 -4.28 -12.63
CA ASN A 203 -18.25 -3.47 -13.83
C ASN A 203 -17.67 -4.28 -15.00
N ILE A 204 -17.80 -5.61 -14.97
CA ILE A 204 -17.32 -6.46 -16.07
C ILE A 204 -18.06 -6.12 -17.37
N LYS A 205 -17.33 -6.18 -18.49
CA LYS A 205 -17.83 -5.84 -19.82
C LYS A 205 -17.69 -7.02 -20.77
N GLY A 206 -18.48 -7.03 -21.84
CA GLY A 206 -18.46 -8.08 -22.86
C GLY A 206 -17.07 -8.29 -23.47
N GLU A 207 -16.35 -7.20 -23.75
CA GLU A 207 -14.99 -7.24 -24.28
C GLU A 207 -13.95 -7.79 -23.29
N HIS A 208 -14.30 -7.96 -22.02
CA HIS A 208 -13.44 -8.56 -21.01
C HIS A 208 -13.64 -10.08 -20.87
N VAL A 209 -14.67 -10.65 -21.50
CA VAL A 209 -14.97 -12.08 -21.42
C VAL A 209 -14.80 -12.69 -22.81
N ILE A 210 -13.76 -13.49 -23.01
CA ILE A 210 -13.39 -14.01 -24.34
C ILE A 210 -12.86 -15.44 -24.21
N SER A 211 -13.49 -16.39 -24.90
CA SER A 211 -12.98 -17.75 -25.11
C SER A 211 -12.62 -18.47 -23.80
N GLY A 212 -13.58 -18.56 -22.88
CA GLY A 212 -13.47 -19.22 -21.58
C GLY A 212 -12.58 -18.46 -20.60
N LYS A 213 -12.38 -17.14 -20.79
CA LYS A 213 -11.49 -16.34 -19.95
C LYS A 213 -12.11 -15.00 -19.60
N VAL A 214 -11.83 -14.54 -18.38
CA VAL A 214 -12.19 -13.23 -17.87
C VAL A 214 -10.91 -12.41 -17.69
N ILE A 215 -10.93 -11.19 -18.22
CA ILE A 215 -9.82 -10.26 -18.21
C ILE A 215 -10.13 -9.14 -17.23
N PHE A 216 -9.35 -9.03 -16.16
CA PHE A 216 -9.41 -7.88 -15.26
C PHE A 216 -8.34 -6.87 -15.68
N MET A 217 -8.79 -5.73 -16.21
CA MET A 217 -7.96 -4.70 -16.86
C MET A 217 -7.25 -3.74 -15.90
N GLU A 218 -7.54 -3.86 -14.59
CA GLU A 218 -7.02 -3.03 -13.48
C GLU A 218 -7.45 -1.56 -13.39
N THR A 219 -7.45 -1.09 -12.14
CA THR A 219 -7.43 0.32 -11.75
C THR A 219 -6.23 0.59 -10.82
N LYS A 220 -5.49 1.63 -11.19
CA LYS A 220 -4.51 2.41 -10.41
C LYS A 220 -3.24 1.77 -9.83
N ASN A 221 -2.94 0.46 -9.87
CA ASN A 221 -1.62 -0.04 -9.40
C ASN A 221 -1.10 -1.42 -9.93
N GLY A 222 -1.57 -1.94 -11.07
CA GLY A 222 -1.04 -3.20 -11.60
C GLY A 222 -1.55 -3.57 -13.00
N LYS A 223 -0.83 -4.47 -13.67
CA LYS A 223 -1.09 -5.90 -13.57
C LYS A 223 -2.39 -6.44 -14.23
N ARG A 224 -2.67 -6.15 -15.52
CA ARG A 224 -3.73 -6.90 -16.27
C ARG A 224 -3.59 -8.40 -15.99
N ARG A 225 -4.68 -9.06 -15.58
CA ARG A 225 -4.70 -10.50 -15.32
C ARG A 225 -5.85 -11.18 -16.05
N VAL A 226 -5.61 -12.43 -16.45
CA VAL A 226 -6.52 -13.26 -17.23
C VAL A 226 -6.77 -14.53 -16.46
N ILE A 227 -8.05 -14.84 -16.21
CA ILE A 227 -8.45 -15.97 -15.38
C ILE A 227 -9.38 -16.85 -16.21
N PRO A 228 -9.07 -18.14 -16.39
CA PRO A 228 -9.96 -19.06 -17.07
C PRO A 228 -11.24 -19.28 -16.26
N ILE A 229 -12.36 -19.42 -16.96
CA ILE A 229 -13.67 -19.77 -16.41
C ILE A 229 -14.28 -20.89 -17.24
N SER A 230 -15.27 -21.59 -16.68
CA SER A 230 -15.97 -22.63 -17.42
C SER A 230 -16.85 -22.03 -18.52
N SER A 231 -17.12 -22.83 -19.56
CA SER A 231 -17.98 -22.43 -20.68
C SER A 231 -19.41 -22.11 -20.23
N GLU A 232 -19.91 -22.82 -19.22
CA GLU A 232 -21.23 -22.61 -18.62
C GLU A 232 -21.30 -21.23 -17.95
N LEU A 233 -20.25 -20.86 -17.20
CA LEU A 233 -20.19 -19.55 -16.56
C LEU A 233 -20.06 -18.42 -17.60
N GLU A 234 -19.25 -18.61 -18.66
CA GLU A 234 -19.18 -17.63 -19.75
C GLU A 234 -20.55 -17.42 -20.39
N CYS A 235 -21.25 -18.51 -20.73
CA CYS A 235 -22.58 -18.46 -21.34
C CYS A 235 -23.59 -17.74 -20.44
N MET A 236 -23.51 -17.94 -19.12
CA MET A 236 -24.40 -17.31 -18.15
C MET A 236 -24.19 -15.79 -18.03
N ILE A 237 -22.93 -15.33 -18.10
CA ILE A 237 -22.60 -13.91 -17.87
C ILE A 237 -22.53 -13.07 -19.16
N LYS A 238 -22.12 -13.66 -20.27
CA LYS A 238 -21.80 -12.94 -21.52
C LYS A 238 -23.05 -12.77 -22.39
N THR A 239 -23.93 -11.87 -21.93
CA THR A 239 -25.19 -11.54 -22.62
C THR A 239 -25.03 -10.69 -23.88
N LYS A 240 -23.87 -10.04 -24.05
CA LYS A 240 -23.57 -9.17 -25.20
C LYS A 240 -22.07 -9.11 -25.47
N ALA A 241 -21.70 -8.74 -26.70
CA ALA A 241 -20.31 -8.67 -27.15
C ALA A 241 -19.52 -7.53 -26.48
N THR A 242 -20.14 -6.38 -26.24
CA THR A 242 -19.47 -5.18 -25.69
C THR A 242 -20.30 -4.47 -24.63
N GLY A 243 -19.64 -3.73 -23.74
CA GLY A 243 -20.27 -2.94 -22.69
C GLY A 243 -20.63 -3.78 -21.46
N ARG A 244 -21.11 -3.11 -20.41
CA ARG A 244 -21.29 -3.70 -19.07
C ARG A 244 -22.30 -4.85 -19.06
N LEU A 245 -21.89 -6.03 -18.60
CA LEU A 245 -22.69 -7.27 -18.69
C LEU A 245 -23.73 -7.41 -17.57
N ILE A 246 -23.39 -6.92 -16.37
CA ILE A 246 -24.20 -7.10 -15.15
C ILE A 246 -24.29 -5.80 -14.34
N TYR A 247 -25.38 -5.64 -13.60
CA TYR A 247 -25.69 -4.49 -12.75
C TYR A 247 -26.11 -4.94 -11.33
N PRO A 248 -25.26 -5.70 -10.61
CA PRO A 248 -25.64 -6.28 -9.34
C PRO A 248 -25.77 -5.23 -8.23
N SER A 249 -26.78 -5.38 -7.38
CA SER A 249 -26.95 -4.57 -6.18
C SER A 249 -25.99 -5.01 -5.06
N TYR A 250 -25.06 -4.11 -4.70
CA TYR A 250 -24.16 -4.31 -3.55
C TYR A 250 -24.95 -4.54 -2.26
N ALA A 251 -26.05 -3.80 -2.06
CA ALA A 251 -26.86 -3.91 -0.85
C ALA A 251 -27.57 -5.26 -0.77
N ALA A 252 -28.12 -5.75 -1.89
CA ALA A 252 -28.82 -7.04 -1.94
C ALA A 252 -27.87 -8.21 -1.66
N VAL A 253 -26.71 -8.25 -2.32
CA VAL A 253 -25.71 -9.30 -2.10
C VAL A 253 -25.18 -9.25 -0.67
N ARG A 254 -24.91 -8.05 -0.12
CA ARG A 254 -24.49 -7.89 1.27
C ARG A 254 -25.54 -8.43 2.25
N ALA A 255 -26.81 -8.17 2.00
CA ALA A 255 -27.90 -8.67 2.84
C ALA A 255 -28.01 -10.20 2.77
N ALA A 256 -27.91 -10.80 1.58
CA ALA A 256 -27.92 -12.25 1.40
C ALA A 256 -26.76 -12.93 2.13
N ILE A 257 -25.54 -12.40 1.98
CA ILE A 257 -24.36 -12.91 2.70
C ILE A 257 -24.57 -12.83 4.22
N ARG A 258 -25.16 -11.74 4.72
CA ARG A 258 -25.44 -11.58 6.16
C ARG A 258 -26.52 -12.54 6.68
N LYS A 259 -27.45 -12.99 5.83
CA LYS A 259 -28.43 -14.02 6.21
C LYS A 259 -27.77 -15.38 6.41
N VAL A 260 -26.83 -15.74 5.54
CA VAL A 260 -26.12 -17.02 5.62
C VAL A 260 -25.05 -16.99 6.71
N ARG A 261 -24.33 -15.87 6.84
CA ARG A 261 -23.23 -15.68 7.79
C ARG A 261 -23.36 -14.38 8.58
N PRO A 262 -24.21 -14.38 9.63
CA PRO A 262 -24.47 -13.18 10.45
C PRO A 262 -23.24 -12.75 11.28
N ASP A 263 -22.37 -13.70 11.62
CA ASP A 263 -21.13 -13.57 12.40
C ASP A 263 -20.01 -12.80 11.66
N LEU A 264 -20.17 -12.51 10.37
CA LEU A 264 -19.14 -11.83 9.58
C LEU A 264 -18.74 -10.47 10.18
N PRO A 265 -17.43 -10.17 10.27
CA PRO A 265 -16.96 -8.86 10.71
C PRO A 265 -17.54 -7.72 9.85
N GLU A 266 -17.84 -6.58 10.49
CA GLU A 266 -18.31 -5.40 9.78
C GLU A 266 -17.31 -4.93 8.70
N GLY A 267 -17.82 -4.54 7.54
CA GLY A 267 -17.02 -4.04 6.42
C GLY A 267 -16.35 -5.11 5.55
N GLN A 268 -16.42 -6.39 5.90
CA GLN A 268 -15.83 -7.49 5.10
C GLN A 268 -16.84 -8.21 4.19
N SER A 269 -18.13 -7.88 4.28
CA SER A 269 -19.20 -8.75 3.79
C SER A 269 -19.12 -9.14 2.32
N ILE A 270 -18.69 -8.26 1.41
CA ILE A 270 -18.59 -8.64 -0.02
C ILE A 270 -17.17 -9.10 -0.40
N HIS A 271 -16.16 -8.65 0.33
CA HIS A 271 -14.79 -9.17 0.15
C HIS A 271 -14.66 -10.62 0.61
N VAL A 272 -15.58 -11.10 1.45
CA VAL A 272 -15.69 -12.51 1.85
C VAL A 272 -15.73 -13.46 0.65
N LEU A 273 -16.34 -13.06 -0.48
CA LEU A 273 -16.42 -13.93 -1.67
C LEU A 273 -15.04 -14.21 -2.26
N ARG A 274 -14.18 -13.19 -2.29
CA ARG A 274 -12.79 -13.33 -2.74
C ARG A 274 -11.96 -14.14 -1.74
N HIS A 275 -12.15 -13.92 -0.45
CA HIS A 275 -11.51 -14.74 0.59
C HIS A 275 -11.97 -16.20 0.49
N THR A 276 -13.25 -16.43 0.21
CA THR A 276 -13.84 -17.76 0.00
C THR A 276 -13.16 -18.46 -1.17
N PHE A 277 -13.08 -17.82 -2.35
CA PHE A 277 -12.34 -18.37 -3.47
C PHE A 277 -10.90 -18.74 -3.09
N ALA A 278 -10.17 -17.81 -2.48
CA ALA A 278 -8.76 -17.99 -2.15
C ALA A 278 -8.53 -19.11 -1.11
N THR A 279 -9.35 -19.15 -0.06
CA THR A 279 -9.30 -20.18 0.97
C THR A 279 -9.61 -21.55 0.38
N HIS A 280 -10.75 -21.71 -0.31
CA HIS A 280 -11.11 -22.99 -0.93
C HIS A 280 -10.11 -23.42 -2.01
N PHE A 281 -9.53 -22.49 -2.76
CA PHE A 281 -8.46 -22.80 -3.72
C PHE A 281 -7.25 -23.42 -3.03
N MET A 282 -6.82 -22.91 -1.87
CA MET A 282 -5.71 -23.49 -1.10
C MET A 282 -6.08 -24.81 -0.44
N ILE A 283 -7.28 -24.92 0.15
CA ILE A 283 -7.81 -26.17 0.74
C ILE A 283 -7.80 -27.30 -0.29
N ASN A 284 -8.17 -26.99 -1.53
CA ASN A 284 -8.22 -27.94 -2.64
C ASN A 284 -6.83 -28.24 -3.26
N GLY A 285 -5.73 -27.87 -2.59
CA GLY A 285 -4.37 -28.16 -3.04
C GLY A 285 -3.82 -27.20 -4.10
N GLY A 286 -4.45 -26.03 -4.28
CA GLY A 286 -4.01 -25.03 -5.24
C GLY A 286 -2.63 -24.47 -4.91
N ASN A 287 -1.84 -24.17 -5.95
CA ASN A 287 -0.51 -23.58 -5.79
C ASN A 287 -0.58 -22.10 -5.38
N ILE A 288 0.13 -21.71 -4.31
CA ILE A 288 0.10 -20.35 -3.74
C ILE A 288 0.59 -19.27 -4.73
N ILE A 289 1.54 -19.59 -5.61
CA ILE A 289 2.05 -18.67 -6.65
C ILE A 289 0.98 -18.47 -7.72
N THR A 290 0.28 -19.53 -8.10
CA THR A 290 -0.89 -19.45 -8.99
C THR A 290 -1.98 -18.58 -8.37
N LEU A 291 -2.28 -18.79 -7.09
CA LEU A 291 -3.26 -17.96 -6.37
C LEU A 291 -2.85 -16.49 -6.35
N GLN A 292 -1.57 -16.16 -6.09
CA GLN A 292 -1.06 -14.80 -6.14
C GLN A 292 -1.37 -14.12 -7.49
N ARG A 293 -1.16 -14.85 -8.60
CA ARG A 293 -1.42 -14.36 -9.96
C ARG A 293 -2.92 -14.18 -10.22
N ILE A 294 -3.76 -15.13 -9.80
CA ILE A 294 -5.22 -15.04 -9.94
C ILE A 294 -5.75 -13.84 -9.15
N LEU A 295 -5.29 -13.65 -7.92
CA LEU A 295 -5.68 -12.55 -7.06
C LEU A 295 -5.08 -11.20 -7.54
N GLY A 296 -3.98 -11.21 -8.28
CA GLY A 296 -3.27 -9.98 -8.67
C GLY A 296 -2.63 -9.29 -7.47
N HIS A 297 -2.02 -10.07 -6.57
CA HIS A 297 -1.26 -9.54 -5.44
C HIS A 297 0.15 -9.18 -5.88
N SER A 298 0.58 -7.95 -5.58
CA SER A 298 1.89 -7.43 -5.99
C SER A 298 3.05 -8.11 -5.26
N THR A 299 2.79 -8.61 -4.05
CA THR A 299 3.77 -9.28 -3.19
C THR A 299 3.21 -10.61 -2.72
N ILE A 300 4.07 -11.63 -2.57
CA ILE A 300 3.64 -12.95 -2.10
C ILE A 300 3.12 -12.88 -0.66
N GLN A 301 3.64 -11.96 0.16
CA GLN A 301 3.24 -11.74 1.55
C GLN A 301 1.74 -11.46 1.70
N GLN A 302 1.11 -10.82 0.71
CA GLN A 302 -0.35 -10.61 0.69
C GLN A 302 -1.12 -11.92 0.52
N THR A 303 -0.57 -12.88 -0.22
CA THR A 303 -1.18 -14.19 -0.46
C THR A 303 -0.84 -15.19 0.65
N MET A 304 0.28 -15.00 1.35
CA MET A 304 0.69 -15.87 2.46
C MET A 304 -0.35 -15.96 3.58
N THR A 305 -1.27 -14.99 3.69
CA THR A 305 -2.41 -15.09 4.61
C THR A 305 -3.27 -16.33 4.38
N TYR A 306 -3.28 -16.92 3.18
CA TYR A 306 -4.02 -18.15 2.87
C TYR A 306 -3.18 -19.43 2.99
N ALA A 307 -1.86 -19.32 3.20
CA ALA A 307 -0.96 -20.47 3.09
C ALA A 307 -1.26 -21.58 4.14
N HIS A 308 -1.76 -21.20 5.32
CA HIS A 308 -2.13 -22.13 6.38
C HIS A 308 -3.34 -23.02 6.04
N PHE A 309 -4.09 -22.71 4.97
CA PHE A 309 -5.16 -23.56 4.45
C PHE A 309 -4.67 -24.62 3.49
N ALA A 310 -3.42 -24.55 3.04
CA ALA A 310 -2.85 -25.58 2.19
C ALA A 310 -2.78 -26.89 2.98
N PRO A 311 -3.21 -28.02 2.41
CA PRO A 311 -2.98 -29.32 3.02
C PRO A 311 -1.48 -29.58 3.22
N ASP A 312 -1.14 -30.34 4.26
CA ASP A 312 0.24 -30.67 4.58
C ASP A 312 0.75 -31.73 3.61
N TYR A 313 1.71 -31.34 2.77
CA TYR A 313 2.33 -32.17 1.74
C TYR A 313 3.75 -32.59 2.11
N LEU A 314 4.15 -32.63 3.39
CA LEU A 314 5.51 -33.04 3.75
C LEU A 314 5.90 -34.42 3.17
N GLN A 315 4.93 -35.33 2.96
CA GLN A 315 5.17 -36.62 2.30
C GLN A 315 5.45 -36.52 0.79
N ASP A 316 5.01 -35.44 0.13
CA ASP A 316 5.32 -35.20 -1.28
C ASP A 316 6.82 -35.01 -1.52
N ALA A 317 7.59 -34.65 -0.49
CA ALA A 317 9.06 -34.64 -0.56
C ALA A 317 9.63 -36.03 -0.87
N VAL A 318 8.98 -37.11 -0.39
CA VAL A 318 9.37 -38.50 -0.72
C VAL A 318 8.98 -38.85 -2.15
N ARG A 319 7.88 -38.30 -2.67
CA ARG A 319 7.36 -38.59 -4.00
C ARG A 319 8.05 -37.82 -5.13
N PHE A 320 8.38 -36.54 -4.90
CA PHE A 320 8.88 -35.63 -5.93
C PHE A 320 10.36 -35.27 -5.77
N ASN A 321 11.09 -35.93 -4.87
CA ASN A 321 12.55 -35.77 -4.84
C ASN A 321 13.18 -36.37 -6.11
N PRO A 322 14.35 -35.88 -6.54
CA PRO A 322 15.00 -36.31 -7.77
C PRO A 322 15.52 -37.77 -7.74
N VAL A 323 15.47 -38.45 -6.58
CA VAL A 323 15.95 -39.84 -6.44
C VAL A 323 14.80 -40.86 -6.32
N ALA A 324 13.54 -40.41 -6.27
CA ALA A 324 12.37 -41.28 -6.13
C ALA A 324 12.25 -42.26 -7.31
N GLU A 325 12.57 -41.82 -8.53
CA GLU A 325 12.59 -42.67 -9.72
C GLU A 325 13.86 -43.53 -9.84
N LEU A 326 14.93 -43.18 -9.10
CA LEU A 326 16.18 -43.94 -9.06
C LEU A 326 16.10 -45.14 -8.10
N SER A 327 15.08 -45.18 -7.24
CA SER A 327 14.85 -46.25 -6.25
C SER A 327 14.49 -47.63 -6.84
N ARG A 328 14.49 -47.81 -8.16
CA ARG A 328 14.28 -49.12 -8.80
C ARG A 328 15.46 -50.10 -8.63
N TYR A 329 16.50 -49.73 -7.89
CA TYR A 329 17.76 -50.49 -7.74
C TYR A 329 18.09 -50.95 -6.31
N CYS A 330 17.13 -50.99 -5.38
CA CYS A 330 17.33 -51.73 -4.14
C CYS A 330 16.82 -53.18 -4.32
N PRO A 331 17.70 -54.20 -4.24
CA PRO A 331 17.34 -55.62 -4.37
C PRO A 331 16.47 -56.14 -3.21
#